data_AF-A0A561DYP4-F1
#
_entry.id   AF-A0A561DYP4-F1
#
_cell.length_a   1.000
_cell.length_b   1.000
_cell.length_c   1.000
_cell.angle_alpha   90.00
_cell.angle_beta   90.00
_cell.angle_gamma   90.00
#
_symmetry.space_group_name_H-M   'P 1'
#
loop_
_entity.id
_entity.type
_entity.pdbx_description
1 polymer ?
#
loop_
_entity_poly.entity_id
_entity_poly.type
_entity_poly.pdbx_seq_one_letter_code
_entity_poly.pdbx_strand_id
1 'polypeptide(L)'
;MNLIDTKYGTISGVNLNMTKQLMNPILPGFYPDPSICRVDDDFYMITSSFSLFPGVPIFHSTDLVNWEQIGHILDRKSQLHVTADHMTAGIMAPTLRYNNGTYYMITTNVSDKWNFIVTAKDPRGPWSDPYWLKNCPGIDSSLFFDDDGKAYLTGTREDTNPDGTIAQGIWVSEIDLDRMCLVGEARTIWGGALRNCASPEAPHLYKKDGYYYLVIAEGGTEHFHAVTVARSKTIFNDFEGYAGNPILTHRHLGKHYPICNVGHADLVELKNGEWYAVILGSRLIEGYHKNLGRETFIAPVVWEEGWPVISPGTGKVEWSYRAPDLPADSERVIPVRDDFEGEKLGMDWVFFGTPYENFYSLSDSKLTMKLLPRSISQEIRKVDITATEVDKNVPMGADNCMPISVWQQR
;
A
#
# COMPACT_ATOMS: atom_id res chain seq x y z
N MET A 1 -30.92 15.70 24.67
CA MET A 1 -30.86 17.16 24.49
C MET A 1 -30.32 17.72 25.80
N ASN A 2 -29.04 18.06 25.82
CA ASN A 2 -28.40 18.91 26.83
C ASN A 2 -27.18 19.52 26.15
N LEU A 3 -27.33 20.79 25.79
CA LEU A 3 -26.26 21.67 25.34
C LEU A 3 -25.31 21.90 26.51
N ILE A 4 -24.04 21.56 26.34
CA ILE A 4 -22.98 22.12 27.18
C ILE A 4 -22.28 23.18 26.34
N ASP A 5 -22.78 24.40 26.48
CA ASP A 5 -22.01 25.62 26.28
C ASP A 5 -21.01 25.70 27.43
N THR A 6 -19.71 25.68 27.13
CA THR A 6 -18.69 26.20 28.06
C THR A 6 -17.63 26.96 27.29
N LYS A 7 -17.90 28.26 27.15
CA LYS A 7 -16.87 29.30 27.08
C LYS A 7 -15.74 29.04 28.08
N TYR A 8 -14.52 29.05 27.55
CA TYR A 8 -13.22 29.28 28.18
C TYR A 8 -13.26 29.65 29.68
N GLY A 9 -13.01 28.65 30.52
CA GLY A 9 -12.57 28.82 31.90
C GLY A 9 -11.10 28.47 32.02
N THR A 10 -10.25 29.47 32.24
CA THR A 10 -8.83 29.29 32.57
C THR A 10 -8.71 28.69 33.97
N ILE A 11 -8.43 27.40 34.04
CA ILE A 11 -7.86 26.78 35.25
C ILE A 11 -6.34 26.90 35.12
N SER A 12 -5.76 27.80 35.90
CA SER A 12 -4.32 27.89 36.09
C SER A 12 -3.86 26.72 36.96
N GLY A 13 -2.90 25.93 36.47
CA GLY A 13 -2.16 24.98 37.32
C GLY A 13 -2.36 23.48 37.06
N VAL A 14 -2.96 23.08 35.94
CA VAL A 14 -2.82 21.70 35.44
C VAL A 14 -2.14 21.77 34.08
N ASN A 15 -0.87 21.35 34.00
CA ASN A 15 -0.31 20.90 32.74
C ASN A 15 -1.08 19.63 32.35
N LEU A 16 -2.24 19.81 31.72
CA LEU A 16 -2.81 18.79 30.87
C LEU A 16 -1.84 18.72 29.68
N ASN A 17 -0.77 17.94 29.84
CA ASN A 17 -0.13 17.33 28.68
C ASN A 17 -1.23 16.50 28.04
N MET A 18 -2.01 17.08 27.13
CA MET A 18 -2.84 16.30 26.23
C MET A 18 -1.85 15.44 25.45
N THR A 19 -1.73 14.19 25.85
CA THR A 19 -0.83 13.25 25.19
C THR A 19 -1.29 13.17 23.74
N LYS A 20 -0.43 13.58 22.81
CA LYS A 20 -0.67 13.48 21.38
C LYS A 20 -1.09 12.05 21.03
N GLN A 21 -2.10 11.88 20.19
CA GLN A 21 -2.62 10.57 19.81
C GLN A 21 -2.46 10.34 18.31
N LEU A 22 -2.14 9.09 17.95
CA LEU A 22 -2.30 8.57 16.59
C LEU A 22 -3.75 8.13 16.45
N MET A 23 -4.53 8.81 15.60
CA MET A 23 -5.93 8.48 15.36
C MET A 23 -6.04 7.64 14.09
N ASN A 24 -6.68 6.48 14.19
CA ASN A 24 -6.87 5.57 13.07
C ASN A 24 -8.25 5.76 12.41
N PRO A 25 -8.34 5.57 11.08
CA PRO A 25 -7.24 5.40 10.13
C PRO A 25 -6.41 6.69 9.97
N ILE A 26 -5.10 6.56 9.74
CA ILE A 26 -4.19 7.70 9.51
C ILE A 26 -4.28 8.24 8.08
N LEU A 27 -4.69 7.41 7.12
CA LEU A 27 -5.17 7.86 5.80
C LEU A 27 -6.55 7.24 5.54
N PRO A 28 -7.65 7.97 5.80
CA PRO A 28 -9.01 7.50 5.51
C PRO A 28 -9.29 7.46 4.00
N GLY A 29 -10.20 6.58 3.57
CA GLY A 29 -10.55 6.42 2.15
C GLY A 29 -9.67 5.40 1.41
N PHE A 30 -9.60 5.51 0.09
CA PHE A 30 -8.99 4.48 -0.77
C PHE A 30 -7.45 4.53 -0.79
N TYR A 31 -6.83 4.25 0.35
CA TYR A 31 -5.38 4.21 0.54
C TYR A 31 -4.91 2.81 0.97
N PRO A 32 -5.03 1.80 0.07
CA PRO A 32 -4.58 0.43 0.28
C PRO A 32 -3.06 0.24 0.24
N ASP A 33 -2.61 -0.92 0.73
CA ASP A 33 -1.26 -1.44 0.52
C ASP A 33 -0.15 -0.41 0.90
N PRO A 34 -0.16 0.10 2.15
CA PRO A 34 0.75 1.16 2.55
C PRO A 34 2.19 0.65 2.66
N SER A 35 3.13 1.34 2.02
CA SER A 35 4.56 1.18 2.26
C SER A 35 5.16 2.46 2.82
N ILE A 36 5.99 2.34 3.85
CA ILE A 36 6.56 3.46 4.60
C ILE A 36 8.09 3.42 4.55
N CYS A 37 8.70 4.60 4.46
CA CYS A 37 10.15 4.78 4.52
C CYS A 37 10.49 5.99 5.39
N ARG A 38 11.45 5.84 6.31
CA ARG A 38 12.03 6.95 7.07
C ARG A 38 13.35 7.37 6.44
N VAL A 39 13.51 8.67 6.19
CA VAL A 39 14.78 9.30 5.82
C VAL A 39 15.05 10.39 6.86
N ASP A 40 16.04 10.15 7.71
CA ASP A 40 16.32 11.02 8.85
C ASP A 40 15.07 11.27 9.72
N ASP A 41 14.57 12.50 9.79
CA ASP A 41 13.39 12.88 10.60
C ASP A 41 12.08 12.85 9.78
N ASP A 42 12.17 12.57 8.48
CA ASP A 42 11.05 12.56 7.56
C ASP A 42 10.54 11.13 7.32
N PHE A 43 9.22 10.99 7.30
CA PHE A 43 8.52 9.77 6.95
C PHE A 43 7.78 9.98 5.64
N TYR A 44 7.91 9.01 4.74
CA TYR A 44 7.20 8.98 3.46
C TYR A 44 6.37 7.72 3.36
N MET A 45 5.14 7.86 2.89
CA MET A 45 4.22 6.74 2.73
C MET A 45 3.58 6.77 1.35
N ILE A 46 3.41 5.59 0.75
CA ILE A 46 2.77 5.42 -0.56
C ILE A 46 1.73 4.31 -0.51
N THR A 47 0.74 4.36 -1.40
CA THR A 47 -0.36 3.40 -1.46
C THR A 47 -0.62 2.94 -2.90
N SER A 48 -1.23 1.77 -3.08
CA SER A 48 -1.62 1.33 -4.43
C SER A 48 -2.76 2.19 -5.00
N SER A 49 -2.88 2.21 -6.34
CA SER A 49 -3.83 3.10 -7.05
C SER A 49 -4.62 2.41 -8.15
N PHE A 50 -4.35 1.15 -8.45
CA PHE A 50 -5.06 0.38 -9.47
C PHE A 50 -5.09 1.12 -10.81
N SER A 51 -6.28 1.32 -11.37
CA SER A 51 -6.51 2.00 -12.65
C SER A 51 -6.64 3.52 -12.54
N LEU A 52 -6.29 4.10 -11.39
CA LEU A 52 -6.29 5.55 -11.18
C LEU A 52 -5.01 6.19 -11.72
N PHE A 53 -5.17 7.36 -12.34
CA PHE A 53 -4.13 8.26 -12.79
C PHE A 53 -4.36 9.67 -12.23
N PRO A 54 -3.33 10.41 -11.76
CA PRO A 54 -1.98 9.94 -11.46
C PRO A 54 -1.98 8.76 -10.47
N GLY A 55 -0.94 7.93 -10.53
CA GLY A 55 -0.84 6.71 -9.72
C GLY A 55 0.19 6.83 -8.60
N VAL A 56 0.00 6.01 -7.57
CA VAL A 56 0.85 5.93 -6.37
C VAL A 56 0.99 7.29 -5.69
N PRO A 57 -0.03 7.75 -4.93
CA PRO A 57 0.09 8.96 -4.14
C PRO A 57 1.23 8.81 -3.12
N ILE A 58 1.95 9.90 -2.87
CA ILE A 58 3.03 9.95 -1.87
C ILE A 58 2.71 10.98 -0.81
N PHE A 59 2.83 10.57 0.44
CA PHE A 59 2.57 11.33 1.64
C PHE A 59 3.85 11.59 2.42
N HIS A 60 3.92 12.70 3.13
CA HIS A 60 5.00 13.10 4.02
C HIS A 60 4.48 13.38 5.42
N SER A 61 5.27 13.02 6.42
CA SER A 61 5.03 13.34 7.83
C SER A 61 6.37 13.49 8.54
N THR A 62 6.41 14.28 9.61
CA THR A 62 7.56 14.32 10.55
C THR A 62 7.24 13.65 11.88
N ASP A 63 6.00 13.19 12.07
CA ASP A 63 5.47 12.87 13.39
C ASP A 63 4.55 11.64 13.45
N LEU A 64 4.34 10.97 12.31
CA LEU A 64 3.45 9.83 12.06
C LEU A 64 1.95 10.09 12.26
N VAL A 65 1.58 11.27 12.75
CA VAL A 65 0.20 11.67 13.06
C VAL A 65 -0.38 12.46 11.89
N ASN A 66 0.33 13.49 11.46
CA ASN A 66 -0.11 14.40 10.41
C ASN A 66 0.55 13.99 9.10
N TRP A 67 -0.26 13.73 8.08
CA TRP A 67 0.20 13.31 6.76
C TRP A 67 -0.24 14.30 5.68
N GLU A 68 0.72 14.82 4.92
CA GLU A 68 0.46 15.65 3.75
C GLU A 68 0.74 14.87 2.48
N GLN A 69 -0.23 14.79 1.57
CA GLN A 69 0.06 14.34 0.21
C GLN A 69 0.94 15.37 -0.49
N ILE A 70 2.15 14.97 -0.88
CA ILE A 70 3.16 15.81 -1.52
C ILE A 70 3.29 15.56 -3.02
N GLY A 71 2.57 14.57 -3.55
CA GLY A 71 2.49 14.31 -4.98
C GLY A 71 1.93 12.94 -5.33
N HIS A 72 2.27 12.51 -6.56
CA HIS A 72 2.08 11.17 -7.08
C HIS A 72 3.38 10.74 -7.74
N ILE A 73 3.79 9.48 -7.56
CA ILE A 73 5.04 8.96 -8.13
C ILE A 73 4.90 8.73 -9.64
N LEU A 74 3.71 8.29 -10.07
CA LEU A 74 3.40 7.98 -11.47
C LEU A 74 2.45 9.03 -12.05
N ASP A 75 3.01 10.19 -12.39
CA ASP A 75 2.26 11.37 -12.83
C ASP A 75 2.38 11.66 -14.33
N ARG A 76 3.14 10.84 -15.08
CA ARG A 76 3.32 10.97 -16.53
C ARG A 76 2.85 9.75 -17.30
N LYS A 77 2.41 10.01 -18.54
CA LYS A 77 1.97 8.98 -19.49
C LYS A 77 3.08 7.99 -19.89
N SER A 78 4.35 8.41 -19.78
CA SER A 78 5.51 7.54 -20.00
C SER A 78 5.72 6.53 -18.87
N GLN A 79 5.21 6.82 -17.68
CA GLN A 79 5.34 5.98 -16.49
C GLN A 79 4.16 5.02 -16.31
N LEU A 80 2.95 5.48 -16.59
CA LEU A 80 1.73 4.76 -16.24
C LEU A 80 0.80 4.59 -17.44
N HIS A 81 0.62 3.33 -17.86
CA HIS A 81 -0.42 2.91 -18.79
C HIS A 81 -1.46 2.08 -18.05
N VAL A 82 -2.65 2.64 -17.87
CA VAL A 82 -3.83 1.93 -17.34
C VAL A 82 -5.06 2.27 -18.15
N THR A 83 -6.01 1.34 -18.19
CA THR A 83 -7.29 1.50 -18.88
C THR A 83 -8.40 1.81 -17.89
N ALA A 84 -9.48 2.43 -18.35
CA ALA A 84 -10.57 2.86 -17.45
C ALA A 84 -11.62 1.77 -17.19
N ASP A 85 -11.56 0.66 -17.94
CA ASP A 85 -12.53 -0.44 -17.96
C ASP A 85 -12.22 -1.56 -16.95
N HIS A 86 -11.04 -1.55 -16.33
CA HIS A 86 -10.62 -2.59 -15.39
C HIS A 86 -10.30 -2.01 -14.02
N MET A 87 -11.32 -1.81 -13.18
CA MET A 87 -11.16 -1.21 -11.84
C MET A 87 -10.31 -2.05 -10.87
N THR A 88 -10.14 -3.35 -11.13
CA THR A 88 -9.39 -4.28 -10.29
C THR A 88 -7.97 -4.56 -10.83
N ALA A 89 -7.52 -3.83 -11.84
CA ALA A 89 -6.21 -4.00 -12.48
C ALA A 89 -5.39 -2.71 -12.37
N GLY A 90 -4.27 -2.62 -13.10
CA GLY A 90 -3.35 -1.49 -13.03
C GLY A 90 -2.29 -1.66 -11.95
N ILE A 91 -2.07 -0.61 -11.15
CA ILE A 91 -1.00 -0.56 -10.15
C ILE A 91 -1.40 -1.28 -8.86
N MET A 92 -0.72 -2.39 -8.58
CA MET A 92 -0.84 -3.18 -7.35
C MET A 92 0.01 -2.56 -6.21
N ALA A 93 0.29 -3.32 -5.15
CA ALA A 93 1.04 -2.84 -4.00
C ALA A 93 2.39 -2.24 -4.41
N PRO A 94 2.70 -0.99 -4.00
CA PRO A 94 3.99 -0.40 -4.22
C PRO A 94 4.85 -0.44 -2.94
N THR A 95 6.16 -0.63 -3.08
CA THR A 95 7.12 -0.52 -1.99
C THR A 95 8.02 0.70 -2.19
N LEU A 96 8.14 1.55 -1.17
CA LEU A 96 9.06 2.70 -1.15
C LEU A 96 10.27 2.40 -0.27
N ARG A 97 11.47 2.58 -0.80
CA ARG A 97 12.71 2.51 -0.03
C ARG A 97 13.66 3.64 -0.40
N TYR A 98 14.58 3.94 0.50
CA TYR A 98 15.63 4.93 0.31
C TYR A 98 17.00 4.29 0.53
N ASN A 99 17.95 4.62 -0.34
CA ASN A 99 19.35 4.27 -0.16
C ASN A 99 20.26 5.31 -0.80
N ASN A 100 21.27 5.76 -0.06
CA ASN A 100 22.36 6.63 -0.54
C ASN A 100 21.88 7.81 -1.42
N GLY A 101 20.95 8.61 -0.91
CA GLY A 101 20.46 9.80 -1.64
C GLY A 101 19.46 9.51 -2.74
N THR A 102 18.90 8.31 -2.83
CA THR A 102 17.95 7.92 -3.89
C THR A 102 16.75 7.22 -3.30
N TYR A 103 15.57 7.66 -3.71
CA TYR A 103 14.31 6.99 -3.46
C TYR A 103 14.04 6.00 -4.59
N TYR A 104 13.57 4.82 -4.23
CA TYR A 104 13.19 3.74 -5.14
C TYR A 104 11.74 3.38 -4.83
N MET A 105 10.88 3.44 -5.83
CA MET A 105 9.56 2.83 -5.78
C MET A 105 9.54 1.64 -6.72
N ILE A 106 9.15 0.48 -6.20
CA ILE A 106 8.88 -0.71 -7.00
C ILE A 106 7.41 -1.09 -6.88
N THR A 107 6.78 -1.45 -7.99
CA THR A 107 5.40 -1.94 -8.01
C THR A 107 5.16 -2.82 -9.22
N THR A 108 3.94 -3.34 -9.35
CA THR A 108 3.49 -4.16 -10.47
C THR A 108 2.32 -3.46 -11.17
N ASN A 109 2.47 -3.23 -12.48
CA ASN A 109 1.32 -2.91 -13.33
C ASN A 109 0.79 -4.20 -13.98
N VAL A 110 -0.26 -4.78 -13.41
CA VAL A 110 -0.87 -6.02 -13.93
C VAL A 110 -1.63 -5.81 -15.24
N SER A 111 -1.77 -4.56 -15.69
CA SER A 111 -2.35 -4.19 -16.99
C SER A 111 -1.29 -3.87 -18.06
N ASP A 112 0.01 -3.97 -17.75
CA ASP A 112 1.09 -3.66 -18.69
C ASP A 112 2.25 -4.67 -18.55
N LYS A 113 3.50 -4.18 -18.42
CA LYS A 113 4.73 -4.99 -18.42
C LYS A 113 5.11 -5.50 -17.03
N TRP A 114 4.15 -5.63 -16.11
CA TRP A 114 4.33 -6.19 -14.76
C TRP A 114 5.25 -5.35 -13.87
N ASN A 115 6.33 -5.92 -13.33
CA ASN A 115 7.14 -5.32 -12.28
C ASN A 115 8.12 -4.27 -12.84
N PHE A 116 8.21 -3.13 -12.16
CA PHE A 116 9.15 -2.06 -12.54
C PHE A 116 9.58 -1.21 -11.36
N ILE A 117 10.74 -0.56 -11.51
CA ILE A 117 11.28 0.42 -10.57
C ILE A 117 11.22 1.80 -11.18
N VAL A 118 10.91 2.82 -10.38
CA VAL A 118 11.21 4.24 -10.68
C VAL A 118 12.03 4.83 -9.55
N THR A 119 12.80 5.87 -9.87
CA THR A 119 13.72 6.50 -8.90
C THR A 119 13.57 8.02 -8.85
N ALA A 120 13.89 8.62 -7.71
CA ALA A 120 13.98 10.07 -7.57
C ALA A 120 15.05 10.46 -6.54
N LYS A 121 15.53 11.71 -6.64
CA LYS A 121 16.42 12.32 -5.62
C LYS A 121 15.63 13.11 -4.57
N ASP A 122 14.46 13.62 -4.95
CA ASP A 122 13.48 14.27 -4.09
C ASP A 122 12.18 13.47 -4.17
N PRO A 123 11.53 13.09 -3.05
CA PRO A 123 10.29 12.33 -3.06
C PRO A 123 9.13 13.09 -3.73
N ARG A 124 9.22 14.43 -3.83
CA ARG A 124 8.28 15.29 -4.60
C ARG A 124 8.49 15.19 -6.11
N GLY A 125 9.54 14.51 -6.55
CA GLY A 125 9.89 14.30 -7.94
C GLY A 125 10.89 15.34 -8.51
N PRO A 126 11.19 15.27 -9.82
CA PRO A 126 10.61 14.32 -10.77
C PRO A 126 11.11 12.89 -10.55
N TRP A 127 10.19 11.93 -10.67
CA TRP A 127 10.49 10.50 -10.71
C TRP A 127 10.91 10.07 -12.11
N SER A 128 11.82 9.11 -12.24
CA SER A 128 12.29 8.58 -13.52
C SER A 128 11.18 7.92 -14.34
N ASP A 129 11.46 7.63 -15.61
CA ASP A 129 10.68 6.65 -16.36
C ASP A 129 10.93 5.22 -15.80
N PRO A 130 10.04 4.25 -16.08
CA PRO A 130 10.13 2.91 -15.50
C PRO A 130 11.31 2.07 -16.00
N TYR A 131 12.02 1.46 -15.06
CA TYR A 131 12.93 0.34 -15.30
C TYR A 131 12.17 -0.97 -15.18
N TRP A 132 11.70 -1.51 -16.31
CA TRP A 132 10.95 -2.76 -16.36
C TRP A 132 11.83 -3.96 -16.05
N LEU A 133 11.44 -4.75 -15.04
CA LEU A 133 12.22 -5.90 -14.58
C LEU A 133 11.85 -7.16 -15.37
N LYS A 134 12.84 -7.74 -16.04
CA LYS A 134 12.69 -9.04 -16.72
C LYS A 134 12.83 -10.17 -15.71
N ASN A 135 12.08 -11.26 -15.92
CA ASN A 135 12.10 -12.45 -15.07
C ASN A 135 11.78 -12.17 -13.59
N CYS A 136 10.96 -11.16 -13.32
CA CYS A 136 10.47 -10.80 -12.00
C CYS A 136 9.01 -11.25 -11.87
N PRO A 137 8.73 -12.47 -11.36
CA PRO A 137 7.37 -13.01 -11.32
C PRO A 137 6.53 -12.38 -10.22
N GLY A 138 5.21 -12.53 -10.36
CA GLY A 138 4.21 -12.19 -9.35
C GLY A 138 4.03 -10.70 -9.10
N ILE A 139 3.45 -10.41 -7.94
CA ILE A 139 3.08 -9.08 -7.45
C ILE A 139 3.81 -8.77 -6.15
N ASP A 140 3.52 -7.59 -5.59
CA ASP A 140 3.98 -7.14 -4.28
C ASP A 140 5.50 -7.19 -4.13
N SER A 141 6.19 -6.78 -5.20
CA SER A 141 7.65 -6.75 -5.16
C SER A 141 8.14 -5.72 -4.15
N SER A 142 9.17 -6.07 -3.38
CA SER A 142 9.73 -5.23 -2.31
C SER A 142 11.25 -5.24 -2.36
N LEU A 143 11.84 -4.08 -2.12
CA LEU A 143 13.28 -3.87 -2.12
C LEU A 143 13.82 -3.87 -0.67
N PHE A 144 15.00 -4.45 -0.49
CA PHE A 144 15.73 -4.44 0.77
C PHE A 144 17.21 -4.13 0.50
N PHE A 145 17.78 -3.18 1.23
CA PHE A 145 19.18 -2.81 1.15
C PHE A 145 19.90 -3.36 2.38
N ASP A 146 20.97 -4.11 2.16
CA ASP A 146 21.70 -4.78 3.22
C ASP A 146 23.00 -4.04 3.59
N ASP A 147 23.52 -4.33 4.78
CA ASP A 147 24.76 -3.76 5.30
C ASP A 147 26.03 -4.25 4.58
N ASP A 148 25.91 -5.31 3.77
CA ASP A 148 26.98 -5.84 2.93
C ASP A 148 27.14 -5.08 1.59
N GLY A 149 26.29 -4.05 1.38
CA GLY A 149 26.28 -3.21 0.18
C GLY A 149 25.44 -3.78 -0.97
N LYS A 150 24.80 -4.94 -0.79
CA LYS A 150 23.89 -5.53 -1.78
C LYS A 150 22.46 -5.04 -1.59
N ALA A 151 21.68 -5.26 -2.63
CA ALA A 151 20.24 -5.07 -2.61
C ALA A 151 19.55 -6.38 -3.01
N TYR A 152 18.38 -6.60 -2.42
CA TYR A 152 17.59 -7.79 -2.63
C TYR A 152 16.16 -7.43 -2.97
N LEU A 153 15.56 -8.22 -3.83
CA LEU A 153 14.17 -8.11 -4.23
C LEU A 153 13.40 -9.34 -3.79
N THR A 154 12.27 -9.12 -3.15
CA THR A 154 11.27 -10.15 -2.84
C THR A 154 10.00 -9.92 -3.64
N GLY A 155 9.20 -10.96 -3.82
CA GLY A 155 7.87 -10.88 -4.46
C GLY A 155 7.12 -12.20 -4.32
N THR A 156 5.89 -12.25 -4.83
CA THR A 156 5.12 -13.50 -4.89
C THR A 156 5.55 -14.36 -6.08
N ARG A 157 5.44 -15.67 -5.97
CA ARG A 157 5.50 -16.58 -7.12
C ARG A 157 4.71 -17.86 -6.88
N GLU A 158 4.49 -18.58 -7.97
CA GLU A 158 3.92 -19.92 -7.97
C GLU A 158 5.01 -20.92 -8.38
N ASP A 159 5.25 -21.93 -7.56
CA ASP A 159 6.17 -23.03 -7.80
C ASP A 159 5.40 -24.33 -8.04
N THR A 160 5.83 -25.11 -9.02
CA THR A 160 5.31 -26.47 -9.26
C THR A 160 6.13 -27.47 -8.45
N ASN A 161 5.48 -28.15 -7.51
CA ASN A 161 6.07 -29.22 -6.72
C ASN A 161 6.32 -30.48 -7.59
N PRO A 162 7.22 -31.40 -7.16
CA PRO A 162 7.49 -32.65 -7.89
C PRO A 162 6.26 -33.54 -8.08
N ASP A 163 5.24 -33.42 -7.23
CA ASP A 163 3.97 -34.15 -7.32
C ASP A 163 2.95 -33.47 -8.26
N GLY A 164 3.33 -32.36 -8.91
CA GLY A 164 2.49 -31.60 -9.83
C GLY A 164 1.56 -30.58 -9.17
N THR A 165 1.58 -30.47 -7.83
CA THR A 165 0.80 -29.43 -7.13
C THR A 165 1.47 -28.06 -7.28
N ILE A 166 0.68 -26.98 -7.27
CA ILE A 166 1.18 -25.60 -7.30
C ILE A 166 1.20 -25.07 -5.87
N ALA A 167 2.34 -24.55 -5.44
CA ALA A 167 2.50 -23.86 -4.17
C ALA A 167 2.78 -22.37 -4.41
N GLN A 168 2.04 -21.51 -3.73
CA GLN A 168 2.35 -20.08 -3.66
C GLN A 168 3.42 -19.85 -2.60
N GLY A 169 4.33 -18.93 -2.86
CA GLY A 169 5.39 -18.59 -1.92
C GLY A 169 6.05 -17.26 -2.23
N ILE A 170 6.92 -16.87 -1.31
CA ILE A 170 7.74 -15.67 -1.41
C ILE A 170 9.12 -16.06 -1.89
N TRP A 171 9.57 -15.40 -2.96
CA TRP A 171 10.92 -15.55 -3.47
C TRP A 171 11.82 -14.38 -3.08
N VAL A 172 13.13 -14.61 -3.14
CA VAL A 172 14.16 -13.57 -3.05
C VAL A 172 15.19 -13.74 -4.16
N SER A 173 15.70 -12.63 -4.67
CA SER A 173 16.86 -12.57 -5.57
C SER A 173 17.69 -11.33 -5.27
N GLU A 174 18.98 -11.35 -5.62
CA GLU A 174 19.81 -10.13 -5.61
C GLU A 174 19.39 -9.23 -6.78
N ILE A 175 19.49 -7.91 -6.62
CA ILE A 175 19.24 -6.93 -7.68
C ILE A 175 20.44 -6.00 -7.85
N ASP A 176 20.89 -5.87 -9.10
CA ASP A 176 21.88 -4.88 -9.50
C ASP A 176 21.16 -3.54 -9.75
N LEU A 177 21.41 -2.56 -8.89
CA LEU A 177 20.77 -1.23 -8.95
C LEU A 177 21.32 -0.33 -10.06
N ASP A 178 22.53 -0.60 -10.56
CA ASP A 178 23.11 0.16 -11.67
C ASP A 178 22.49 -0.29 -12.99
N ARG A 179 22.25 -1.61 -13.11
CA ARG A 179 21.67 -2.22 -14.31
C ARG A 179 20.16 -2.39 -14.25
N MET A 180 19.57 -2.23 -13.06
CA MET A 180 18.14 -2.43 -12.76
C MET A 180 17.66 -3.81 -13.22
N CYS A 181 18.37 -4.86 -12.80
CA CYS A 181 18.03 -6.24 -13.17
C CYS A 181 18.36 -7.23 -12.05
N LEU A 182 17.61 -8.34 -12.02
CA LEU A 182 17.88 -9.44 -11.09
C LEU A 182 19.21 -10.12 -11.42
N VAL A 183 19.92 -10.53 -10.38
CA VAL A 183 21.22 -11.22 -10.44
C VAL A 183 21.08 -12.61 -9.85
N GLY A 184 21.48 -13.62 -10.63
CA GLY A 184 21.39 -15.02 -10.21
C GLY A 184 19.97 -15.59 -10.29
N GLU A 185 19.79 -16.74 -9.65
CA GLU A 185 18.51 -17.46 -9.62
C GLU A 185 17.68 -17.05 -8.40
N ALA A 186 16.41 -16.71 -8.63
CA ALA A 186 15.47 -16.42 -7.55
C ALA A 186 15.10 -17.70 -6.78
N ARG A 187 15.09 -17.64 -5.45
CA ARG A 187 14.77 -18.77 -4.57
C ARG A 187 13.50 -18.49 -3.75
N THR A 188 12.57 -19.45 -3.69
CA THR A 188 11.49 -19.42 -2.68
C THR A 188 12.09 -19.66 -1.31
N ILE A 189 11.77 -18.76 -0.38
CA ILE A 189 12.30 -18.75 0.98
C ILE A 189 11.24 -19.02 2.03
N TRP A 190 9.95 -18.83 1.70
CA TRP A 190 8.85 -19.11 2.62
C TRP A 190 7.49 -19.24 1.91
N GLY A 191 6.63 -20.15 2.39
CA GLY A 191 5.27 -20.39 1.85
C GLY A 191 4.13 -19.84 2.71
N GLY A 192 4.45 -19.07 3.75
CA GLY A 192 3.49 -18.57 4.75
C GLY A 192 3.43 -19.41 6.03
N ALA A 193 2.73 -18.88 7.03
CA ALA A 193 2.63 -19.50 8.35
C ALA A 193 1.54 -20.58 8.40
N LEU A 194 0.39 -20.30 7.78
CA LEU A 194 -0.67 -21.29 7.65
C LEU A 194 -0.32 -22.27 6.53
N ARG A 195 -0.38 -23.57 6.84
CA ARG A 195 -0.19 -24.61 5.82
C ARG A 195 -1.26 -24.47 4.74
N ASN A 196 -0.83 -24.38 3.47
CA ASN A 196 -1.70 -24.12 2.32
C ASN A 196 -2.50 -22.82 2.48
N CYS A 197 -1.86 -21.76 3.01
CA CYS A 197 -2.49 -20.46 3.10
C CYS A 197 -2.93 -19.97 1.71
N ALA A 198 -4.03 -19.21 1.69
CA ALA A 198 -4.42 -18.50 0.49
C ALA A 198 -3.55 -17.24 0.35
N SER A 199 -2.95 -17.04 -0.82
CA SER A 199 -2.31 -15.78 -1.22
C SER A 199 -1.27 -15.26 -0.21
N PRO A 200 -0.15 -15.98 0.04
CA PRO A 200 1.00 -15.37 0.71
C PRO A 200 1.54 -14.23 -0.17
N GLU A 201 1.50 -13.00 0.35
CA GLU A 201 1.75 -11.76 -0.39
C GLU A 201 2.40 -10.68 0.50
N ALA A 202 2.56 -9.45 0.02
CA ALA A 202 3.16 -8.33 0.76
C ALA A 202 4.53 -8.62 1.45
N PRO A 203 5.51 -9.27 0.79
CA PRO A 203 6.76 -9.64 1.44
C PRO A 203 7.70 -8.45 1.67
N HIS A 204 8.00 -8.13 2.93
CA HIS A 204 9.02 -7.14 3.29
C HIS A 204 10.14 -7.75 4.14
N LEU A 205 11.38 -7.52 3.72
CA LEU A 205 12.58 -7.94 4.45
C LEU A 205 13.09 -6.83 5.38
N TYR A 206 13.52 -7.23 6.57
CA TYR A 206 14.20 -6.39 7.55
C TYR A 206 15.39 -7.13 8.11
N LYS A 207 16.42 -6.41 8.57
CA LYS A 207 17.55 -7.01 9.29
C LYS A 207 17.63 -6.43 10.69
N LYS A 208 17.58 -7.31 11.70
CA LYS A 208 17.64 -6.92 13.10
C LYS A 208 18.29 -8.02 13.93
N ASP A 209 19.19 -7.65 14.84
CA ASP A 209 19.84 -8.54 15.81
C ASP A 209 20.45 -9.83 15.18
N GLY A 210 21.03 -9.70 13.99
CA GLY A 210 21.66 -10.81 13.26
C GLY A 210 20.71 -11.74 12.52
N TYR A 211 19.44 -11.37 12.37
CA TYR A 211 18.44 -12.09 11.59
C TYR A 211 17.87 -11.23 10.47
N TYR A 212 17.58 -11.86 9.33
CA TYR A 212 16.65 -11.37 8.34
C TYR A 212 15.24 -11.78 8.77
N TYR A 213 14.35 -10.82 8.93
CA TYR A 213 12.92 -11.04 9.15
C TYR A 213 12.19 -10.85 7.83
N LEU A 214 11.28 -11.76 7.52
CA LEU A 214 10.35 -11.66 6.40
C LEU A 214 8.94 -11.51 6.97
N VAL A 215 8.38 -10.31 6.83
CA VAL A 215 6.98 -10.03 7.15
C VAL A 215 6.17 -10.17 5.87
N ILE A 216 5.05 -10.89 5.92
CA ILE A 216 4.15 -11.10 4.79
C ILE A 216 2.70 -10.90 5.22
N ALA A 217 1.81 -10.79 4.24
CA ALA A 217 0.38 -11.02 4.40
C ALA A 217 0.00 -12.44 3.96
N GLU A 218 -1.08 -12.99 4.54
CA GLU A 218 -1.71 -14.22 4.08
C GLU A 218 -3.22 -14.25 4.40
N GLY A 219 -3.95 -15.19 3.78
CA GLY A 219 -5.40 -15.35 3.93
C GLY A 219 -6.23 -14.54 2.92
N GLY A 220 -5.56 -13.91 1.94
CA GLY A 220 -6.14 -12.94 1.02
C GLY A 220 -6.48 -11.61 1.70
N THR A 221 -6.90 -10.62 0.90
CA THR A 221 -7.15 -9.24 1.36
C THR A 221 -8.55 -9.01 1.95
N GLU A 222 -9.27 -10.08 2.27
CA GLU A 222 -10.64 -10.04 2.81
C GLU A 222 -10.69 -10.44 4.29
N HIS A 223 -11.80 -11.02 4.76
CA HIS A 223 -12.03 -11.25 6.20
C HIS A 223 -10.93 -12.07 6.89
N PHE A 224 -10.25 -12.94 6.15
CA PHE A 224 -9.18 -13.79 6.68
C PHE A 224 -7.79 -13.16 6.61
N HIS A 225 -7.66 -11.90 6.21
CA HIS A 225 -6.36 -11.23 6.11
C HIS A 225 -5.60 -11.25 7.44
N ALA A 226 -4.29 -11.48 7.38
CA ALA A 226 -3.39 -11.41 8.53
C ALA A 226 -1.97 -11.03 8.11
N VAL A 227 -1.22 -10.54 9.09
CA VAL A 227 0.22 -10.34 9.03
C VAL A 227 0.92 -11.51 9.71
N THR A 228 1.92 -12.09 9.06
CA THR A 228 2.74 -13.16 9.61
C THR A 228 4.22 -12.86 9.40
N VAL A 229 5.07 -13.46 10.23
CA VAL A 229 6.51 -13.24 10.18
C VAL A 229 7.29 -14.55 10.27
N ALA A 230 8.40 -14.58 9.55
CA ALA A 230 9.41 -15.62 9.64
C ALA A 230 10.80 -14.98 9.71
N ARG A 231 11.84 -15.74 10.05
CA ARG A 231 13.22 -15.22 10.04
C ARG A 231 14.24 -16.26 9.57
N SER A 232 15.42 -15.79 9.19
CA SER A 232 16.58 -16.62 8.89
C SER A 232 17.87 -15.85 9.22
N LYS A 233 18.96 -16.57 9.50
CA LYS A 233 20.30 -15.96 9.60
C LYS A 233 20.94 -15.70 8.24
N THR A 234 20.39 -16.29 7.18
CA THR A 234 20.91 -16.18 5.81
C THR A 234 19.75 -15.92 4.86
N ILE A 235 19.86 -14.86 4.05
CA ILE A 235 18.77 -14.39 3.19
C ILE A 235 18.30 -15.43 2.15
N PHE A 236 19.21 -16.24 1.63
CA PHE A 236 18.89 -17.30 0.66
C PHE A 236 18.59 -18.65 1.31
N ASN A 237 18.28 -18.73 2.61
CA ASN A 237 17.83 -19.98 3.24
C ASN A 237 16.31 -19.99 3.40
N ASP A 238 15.76 -21.15 3.76
CA ASP A 238 14.37 -21.24 4.19
C ASP A 238 14.19 -20.48 5.50
N PHE A 239 13.10 -19.71 5.61
CA PHE A 239 12.81 -18.92 6.80
C PHE A 239 11.98 -19.76 7.79
N GLU A 240 12.37 -19.71 9.08
CA GLU A 240 11.59 -20.30 10.17
C GLU A 240 10.42 -19.37 10.52
N GLY A 241 9.18 -19.87 10.39
CA GLY A 241 7.99 -19.12 10.79
C GLY A 241 7.91 -18.96 12.30
N TYR A 242 7.48 -17.78 12.76
CA TYR A 242 7.20 -17.56 14.18
C TYR A 242 6.08 -18.49 14.67
N ALA A 243 6.32 -19.21 15.76
CA ALA A 243 5.34 -20.12 16.35
C ALA A 243 4.07 -19.41 16.85
N GLY A 244 4.16 -18.10 17.15
CA GLY A 244 3.03 -17.26 17.57
C GLY A 244 2.28 -16.59 16.42
N ASN A 245 2.55 -16.94 15.16
CA ASN A 245 1.79 -16.39 14.03
C ASN A 245 0.29 -16.70 14.13
N PRO A 246 -0.58 -15.81 13.62
CA PRO A 246 -0.25 -14.50 13.03
C PRO A 246 0.08 -13.43 14.08
N ILE A 247 0.95 -12.48 13.71
CA ILE A 247 1.32 -11.34 14.58
C ILE A 247 0.29 -10.20 14.57
N LEU A 248 -0.63 -10.19 13.59
CA LEU A 248 -1.79 -9.31 13.57
C LEU A 248 -2.90 -9.93 12.69
N THR A 249 -4.13 -9.98 13.20
CA THR A 249 -5.31 -10.26 12.37
C THR A 249 -6.59 -9.84 13.08
N HIS A 250 -7.60 -9.44 12.31
CA HIS A 250 -8.96 -9.23 12.83
C HIS A 250 -9.91 -10.39 12.51
N ARG A 251 -9.45 -11.47 11.87
CA ARG A 251 -10.30 -12.62 11.50
C ARG A 251 -11.00 -13.25 12.72
N HIS A 252 -10.38 -13.18 13.90
CA HIS A 252 -10.92 -13.72 15.16
C HIS A 252 -11.96 -12.82 15.84
N LEU A 253 -12.07 -11.55 15.44
CA LEU A 253 -13.02 -10.59 16.03
C LEU A 253 -14.43 -10.70 15.42
N GLY A 254 -14.59 -11.53 14.38
CA GLY A 254 -15.85 -11.78 13.70
C GLY A 254 -16.15 -10.78 12.58
N LYS A 255 -17.11 -11.14 11.72
CA LYS A 255 -17.44 -10.41 10.49
C LYS A 255 -18.03 -9.02 10.69
N HIS A 256 -18.51 -8.72 11.90
CA HIS A 256 -19.16 -7.46 12.25
C HIS A 256 -18.26 -6.53 13.08
N TYR A 257 -16.99 -6.90 13.31
CA TYR A 257 -16.07 -6.00 13.99
C TYR A 257 -15.84 -4.74 13.12
N PRO A 258 -15.83 -3.52 13.69
CA PRO A 258 -15.84 -2.28 12.90
C PRO A 258 -14.68 -2.10 11.93
N ILE A 259 -13.53 -2.72 12.20
CA ILE A 259 -12.34 -2.71 11.34
C ILE A 259 -12.08 -4.15 10.90
N CYS A 260 -12.12 -4.44 9.61
CA CYS A 260 -11.86 -5.78 9.07
C CYS A 260 -10.72 -5.75 8.03
N ASN A 261 -10.42 -6.90 7.43
CA ASN A 261 -9.43 -7.04 6.36
C ASN A 261 -8.01 -6.57 6.74
N VAL A 262 -7.65 -6.64 8.03
CA VAL A 262 -6.38 -6.13 8.55
C VAL A 262 -5.21 -7.01 8.10
N GLY A 263 -4.24 -6.42 7.40
CA GLY A 263 -3.03 -7.09 6.93
C GLY A 263 -2.14 -6.18 6.07
N HIS A 264 -1.27 -6.76 5.24
CA HIS A 264 -0.36 -6.04 4.33
C HIS A 264 0.45 -4.93 5.04
N ALA A 265 1.27 -5.32 6.01
CA ALA A 265 1.95 -4.38 6.89
C ALA A 265 3.40 -4.10 6.49
N ASP A 266 3.82 -2.84 6.57
CA ASP A 266 5.20 -2.38 6.41
C ASP A 266 5.67 -1.73 7.73
N LEU A 267 6.89 -2.05 8.17
CA LEU A 267 7.41 -1.65 9.48
C LEU A 267 8.40 -0.49 9.35
N VAL A 268 8.40 0.40 10.34
CA VAL A 268 9.36 1.51 10.44
C VAL A 268 9.93 1.62 11.85
N GLU A 269 11.24 1.83 11.92
CA GLU A 269 11.96 2.13 13.16
C GLU A 269 12.21 3.64 13.28
N LEU A 270 11.91 4.20 14.45
CA LEU A 270 12.22 5.59 14.79
C LEU A 270 13.65 5.71 15.30
N LYS A 271 14.22 6.92 15.29
CA LYS A 271 15.58 7.19 15.81
C LYS A 271 15.75 6.81 17.29
N ASN A 272 14.66 6.83 18.07
CA ASN A 272 14.66 6.45 19.48
C ASN A 272 14.50 4.93 19.72
N GLY A 273 14.43 4.12 18.65
CA GLY A 273 14.29 2.67 18.71
C GLY A 273 12.85 2.16 18.89
N GLU A 274 11.86 3.04 18.95
CA GLU A 274 10.45 2.64 18.87
C GLU A 274 10.11 2.14 17.45
N TRP A 275 9.22 1.14 17.36
CA TRP A 275 8.79 0.58 16.08
C TRP A 275 7.29 0.79 15.86
N TYR A 276 6.91 0.98 14.61
CA TYR A 276 5.52 1.09 14.18
C TYR A 276 5.28 0.24 12.93
N ALA A 277 4.04 -0.18 12.73
CA ALA A 277 3.56 -0.84 11.53
C ALA A 277 2.49 0.02 10.87
N VAL A 278 2.64 0.34 9.59
CA VAL A 278 1.51 0.81 8.75
C VAL A 278 0.83 -0.41 8.14
N ILE A 279 -0.50 -0.41 8.12
CA ILE A 279 -1.32 -1.61 7.92
C ILE A 279 -2.54 -1.20 7.11
N LEU A 280 -2.99 -2.01 6.15
CA LEU A 280 -4.29 -1.76 5.51
C LEU A 280 -5.44 -2.36 6.34
N GLY A 281 -6.63 -1.77 6.24
CA GLY A 281 -7.86 -2.34 6.79
C GLY A 281 -9.09 -1.69 6.17
N SER A 282 -10.29 -2.17 6.48
CA SER A 282 -11.54 -1.57 6.00
C SER A 282 -12.47 -1.29 7.17
N ARG A 283 -13.01 -0.06 7.26
CA ARG A 283 -14.13 0.23 8.15
C ARG A 283 -15.45 -0.29 7.58
N LEU A 284 -16.25 -0.93 8.43
CA LEU A 284 -17.60 -1.33 8.08
C LEU A 284 -18.57 -0.14 8.19
N ILE A 285 -19.31 0.13 7.12
CA ILE A 285 -20.48 1.00 7.11
C ILE A 285 -21.72 0.14 7.34
N GLU A 286 -22.57 0.55 8.28
CA GLU A 286 -23.79 -0.17 8.67
C GLU A 286 -23.51 -1.65 9.07
N GLY A 287 -22.31 -1.93 9.58
CA GLY A 287 -21.91 -3.24 10.08
C GLY A 287 -21.68 -4.31 9.00
N TYR A 288 -21.64 -3.94 7.71
CA TYR A 288 -21.48 -4.90 6.60
C TYR A 288 -20.73 -4.35 5.38
N HIS A 289 -20.98 -3.10 4.97
CA HIS A 289 -20.46 -2.55 3.71
C HIS A 289 -19.03 -2.01 3.85
N LYS A 290 -18.22 -2.11 2.79
CA LYS A 290 -16.80 -1.66 2.76
C LYS A 290 -16.57 -0.60 1.68
N ASN A 291 -17.49 0.35 1.54
CA ASN A 291 -17.53 1.26 0.40
C ASN A 291 -16.44 2.34 0.41
N LEU A 292 -15.71 2.50 1.52
CA LEU A 292 -14.56 3.42 1.61
C LEU A 292 -13.29 2.84 0.99
N GLY A 293 -13.31 1.56 0.61
CA GLY A 293 -12.13 0.82 0.19
C GLY A 293 -11.32 0.27 1.37
N ARG A 294 -10.04 0.01 1.11
CA ARG A 294 -9.04 -0.31 2.13
C ARG A 294 -8.30 0.99 2.45
N GLU A 295 -8.27 1.33 3.74
CA GLU A 295 -7.72 2.54 4.33
C GLU A 295 -6.41 2.20 5.04
N THR A 296 -5.56 3.20 5.32
CA THR A 296 -4.30 2.98 6.04
C THR A 296 -4.44 3.25 7.52
N PHE A 297 -3.97 2.30 8.33
CA PHE A 297 -3.91 2.31 9.78
C PHE A 297 -2.46 2.25 10.25
N ILE A 298 -2.21 2.61 11.50
CA ILE A 298 -0.92 2.46 12.18
C ILE A 298 -1.09 1.76 13.52
N ALA A 299 -0.09 0.98 13.94
CA ALA A 299 -0.02 0.40 15.28
C ALA A 299 1.43 0.38 15.80
N PRO A 300 1.64 0.57 17.11
CA PRO A 300 2.95 0.41 17.72
C PRO A 300 3.39 -1.06 17.67
N VAL A 301 4.70 -1.27 17.59
CA VAL A 301 5.35 -2.58 17.57
C VAL A 301 6.40 -2.63 18.67
N VAL A 302 6.39 -3.71 19.44
CA VAL A 302 7.46 -4.03 20.38
C VAL A 302 8.14 -5.32 19.98
N TRP A 303 9.39 -5.50 20.38
CA TRP A 303 10.13 -6.72 20.12
C TRP A 303 10.26 -7.51 21.42
N GLU A 304 9.67 -8.70 21.45
CA GLU A 304 9.70 -9.61 22.60
C GLU A 304 10.38 -10.90 22.18
N GLU A 305 11.44 -11.30 22.89
CA GLU A 305 12.21 -12.52 22.60
C GLU A 305 12.68 -12.64 21.13
N GLY A 306 12.92 -11.50 20.48
CA GLY A 306 13.35 -11.42 19.09
C GLY A 306 12.22 -11.58 18.07
N TRP A 307 10.96 -11.35 18.43
CA TRP A 307 9.83 -11.33 17.51
C TRP A 307 9.00 -10.05 17.64
N PRO A 308 8.47 -9.50 16.54
CA PRO A 308 7.62 -8.33 16.58
C PRO A 308 6.23 -8.68 17.11
N VAL A 309 5.73 -7.86 18.03
CA VAL A 309 4.37 -7.90 18.56
C VAL A 309 3.68 -6.60 18.18
N ILE A 310 2.68 -6.68 17.32
CA ILE A 310 1.92 -5.52 16.85
C ILE A 310 0.77 -5.25 17.81
N SER A 311 0.58 -4.00 18.20
CA SER A 311 -0.44 -3.56 19.17
C SER A 311 -0.34 -4.33 20.50
N PRO A 312 0.77 -4.16 21.25
CA PRO A 312 0.98 -4.88 22.50
C PRO A 312 -0.17 -4.67 23.49
N GLY A 313 -0.58 -5.76 24.13
CA GLY A 313 -1.68 -5.79 25.10
C GLY A 313 -3.05 -6.12 24.48
N THR A 314 -3.35 -5.70 23.25
CA THR A 314 -4.66 -5.96 22.62
C THR A 314 -4.60 -6.84 21.38
N GLY A 315 -3.47 -6.89 20.69
CA GLY A 315 -3.25 -7.73 19.50
C GLY A 315 -4.15 -7.35 18.30
N LYS A 316 -4.73 -6.15 18.31
CA LYS A 316 -5.66 -5.65 17.28
C LYS A 316 -5.40 -4.18 16.99
N VAL A 317 -5.77 -3.73 15.80
CA VAL A 317 -5.76 -2.32 15.43
C VAL A 317 -6.82 -1.57 16.25
N GLU A 318 -6.36 -0.69 17.13
CA GLU A 318 -7.21 0.22 17.91
C GLU A 318 -7.51 1.52 17.15
N TRP A 319 -8.57 2.20 17.57
CA TRP A 319 -8.95 3.52 17.05
C TRP A 319 -7.95 4.62 17.36
N SER A 320 -7.16 4.44 18.41
CA SER A 320 -6.15 5.41 18.81
C SER A 320 -5.01 4.74 19.55
N TYR A 321 -3.81 5.25 19.35
CA TYR A 321 -2.64 4.94 20.19
C TYR A 321 -2.03 6.23 20.74
N ARG A 322 -1.21 6.10 21.78
CA ARG A 322 -0.30 7.18 22.16
C ARG A 322 0.65 7.44 20.99
N ALA A 323 0.78 8.71 20.57
CA ALA A 323 1.75 9.08 19.55
C ALA A 323 3.18 9.00 20.11
N PRO A 324 4.19 8.74 19.25
CA PRO A 324 5.58 8.81 19.66
C PRO A 324 5.94 10.22 20.12
N ASP A 325 7.01 10.33 20.92
CA ASP A 325 7.54 11.61 21.38
C ASP A 325 8.37 12.30 20.28
N LEU A 326 7.70 12.64 19.18
CA LEU A 326 8.24 13.40 18.06
C LEU A 326 7.69 14.83 18.09
N PRO A 327 8.48 15.83 17.63
CA PRO A 327 7.99 17.19 17.47
C PRO A 327 6.66 17.21 16.72
N ALA A 328 5.70 17.98 17.21
CA ALA A 328 4.41 18.09 16.53
C ALA A 328 4.58 18.83 15.21
N ASP A 329 4.11 18.22 14.13
CA ASP A 329 3.91 18.91 12.87
C ASP A 329 2.62 19.72 12.91
N SER A 330 2.49 20.69 12.02
CA SER A 330 1.25 21.41 11.82
C SER A 330 0.17 20.48 11.25
N GLU A 331 -1.01 20.52 11.87
CA GLU A 331 -2.19 19.85 11.31
C GLU A 331 -2.53 20.50 9.96
N ARG A 332 -2.61 19.67 8.91
CA ARG A 332 -2.99 20.14 7.59
C ARG A 332 -4.49 20.41 7.55
N VAL A 333 -4.87 21.63 7.18
CA VAL A 333 -6.26 21.97 6.90
C VAL A 333 -6.57 21.64 5.45
N ILE A 334 -7.35 20.59 5.22
CA ILE A 334 -7.84 20.24 3.88
C ILE A 334 -8.94 21.25 3.50
N PRO A 335 -8.79 21.99 2.39
CA PRO A 335 -9.83 22.91 1.93
C PRO A 335 -11.14 22.18 1.64
N VAL A 336 -12.26 22.69 2.16
CA VAL A 336 -13.58 22.09 1.90
C VAL A 336 -14.00 22.28 0.44
N ARG A 337 -13.45 23.29 -0.24
CA ARG A 337 -13.75 23.68 -1.63
C ARG A 337 -12.45 23.89 -2.39
N ASP A 338 -12.39 23.39 -3.63
CA ASP A 338 -11.37 23.75 -4.60
C ASP A 338 -11.91 24.91 -5.45
N ASP A 339 -11.22 26.05 -5.40
CA ASP A 339 -11.59 27.26 -6.15
C ASP A 339 -10.96 27.30 -7.56
N PHE A 340 -10.19 26.26 -7.95
CA PHE A 340 -9.59 26.11 -9.28
C PHE A 340 -8.73 27.31 -9.72
N GLU A 341 -8.08 27.97 -8.77
CA GLU A 341 -7.20 29.12 -9.01
C GLU A 341 -5.76 28.71 -9.36
N GLY A 342 -5.42 27.43 -9.19
CA GLY A 342 -4.10 26.88 -9.51
C GLY A 342 -3.88 26.60 -11.00
N GLU A 343 -2.61 26.41 -11.38
CA GLU A 343 -2.23 26.02 -12.75
C GLU A 343 -2.53 24.55 -13.07
N LYS A 344 -2.73 23.72 -12.03
CA LYS A 344 -3.04 22.29 -12.11
C LYS A 344 -4.14 21.96 -11.12
N LEU A 345 -4.86 20.88 -11.39
CA LEU A 345 -5.77 20.30 -10.39
C LEU A 345 -4.99 19.91 -9.13
N GLY A 346 -5.62 20.07 -7.97
CA GLY A 346 -5.11 19.55 -6.70
C GLY A 346 -4.85 18.05 -6.75
N MET A 347 -3.98 17.56 -5.86
CA MET A 347 -3.50 16.18 -5.86
C MET A 347 -4.59 15.14 -5.54
N ASP A 348 -5.68 15.58 -4.92
CA ASP A 348 -6.87 14.78 -4.60
C ASP A 348 -7.66 14.37 -5.85
N TRP A 349 -7.45 15.06 -6.98
CA TRP A 349 -8.15 14.78 -8.24
C TRP A 349 -7.48 13.63 -8.99
N VAL A 350 -8.23 12.53 -9.16
CA VAL A 350 -7.79 11.33 -9.89
C VAL A 350 -8.79 10.93 -10.97
N PHE A 351 -8.31 10.18 -11.96
CA PHE A 351 -9.06 9.75 -13.14
C PHE A 351 -8.89 8.26 -13.36
N PHE A 352 -9.93 7.60 -13.85
CA PHE A 352 -9.77 6.25 -14.37
C PHE A 352 -9.09 6.25 -15.74
N GLY A 353 -8.03 5.48 -15.86
CA GLY A 353 -7.24 5.32 -17.07
C GLY A 353 -6.26 6.46 -17.32
N THR A 354 -5.20 6.18 -18.08
CA THR A 354 -4.21 7.19 -18.46
C THR A 354 -4.79 8.17 -19.49
N PRO A 355 -4.78 9.49 -19.23
CA PRO A 355 -5.29 10.48 -20.18
C PRO A 355 -4.28 10.77 -21.29
N TYR A 356 -4.50 10.24 -22.50
CA TYR A 356 -3.61 10.48 -23.65
C TYR A 356 -3.87 11.80 -24.39
N GLU A 357 -5.06 12.36 -24.24
CA GLU A 357 -5.43 13.69 -24.73
C GLU A 357 -5.60 14.67 -23.58
N ASN A 358 -5.48 15.97 -23.86
CA ASN A 358 -5.91 16.99 -22.90
C ASN A 358 -7.44 16.97 -22.84
N PHE A 359 -7.98 16.74 -21.64
CA PHE A 359 -9.43 16.62 -21.43
C PHE A 359 -9.95 17.58 -20.35
N TYR A 360 -9.09 18.39 -19.73
CA TYR A 360 -9.50 19.45 -18.83
C TYR A 360 -8.67 20.72 -19.03
N SER A 361 -9.19 21.85 -18.57
CA SER A 361 -8.49 23.13 -18.44
C SER A 361 -8.99 23.90 -17.24
N LEU A 362 -8.09 24.66 -16.60
CA LEU A 362 -8.41 25.58 -15.51
C LEU A 362 -8.26 27.03 -16.02
N SER A 363 -9.30 27.83 -15.86
CA SER A 363 -9.30 29.25 -16.23
C SER A 363 -10.42 29.98 -15.49
N ASP A 364 -10.18 31.22 -15.06
CA ASP A 364 -11.19 32.07 -14.40
C ASP A 364 -11.90 31.39 -13.22
N SER A 365 -11.12 30.69 -12.36
CA SER A 365 -11.62 29.93 -11.21
C SER A 365 -12.66 28.86 -11.57
N LYS A 366 -12.49 28.22 -12.75
CA LYS A 366 -13.39 27.19 -13.27
C LYS A 366 -12.61 26.01 -13.84
N LEU A 367 -13.11 24.82 -13.54
CA LEU A 367 -12.76 23.59 -14.22
C LEU A 367 -13.66 23.39 -15.45
N THR A 368 -13.07 23.33 -16.64
CA THR A 368 -13.75 22.88 -17.86
C THR A 368 -13.26 21.49 -18.23
N MET A 369 -14.19 20.59 -18.56
CA MET A 369 -13.89 19.20 -18.90
C MET A 369 -14.50 18.79 -20.25
N LYS A 370 -13.69 18.14 -21.08
CA LYS A 370 -14.11 17.41 -22.28
C LYS A 370 -14.43 15.97 -21.88
N LEU A 371 -15.70 15.56 -21.99
CA LEU A 371 -16.09 14.17 -21.80
C LEU A 371 -15.48 13.33 -22.94
N LEU A 372 -14.67 12.33 -22.59
CA LEU A 372 -14.11 11.40 -23.58
C LEU A 372 -15.12 10.25 -23.79
N PRO A 373 -15.65 10.06 -25.01
CA PRO A 373 -16.58 8.97 -25.28
C PRO A 373 -15.86 7.62 -25.13
N ARG A 374 -16.41 6.73 -24.29
CA ARG A 374 -15.93 5.35 -24.13
C ARG A 374 -17.09 4.37 -24.14
N SER A 375 -16.89 3.21 -24.75
CA SER A 375 -17.84 2.10 -24.68
C SER A 375 -17.79 1.51 -23.27
N ILE A 376 -18.96 1.41 -22.65
CA ILE A 376 -19.18 0.87 -21.30
C ILE A 376 -19.40 -0.65 -21.31
N SER A 377 -19.58 -1.24 -22.49
CA SER A 377 -19.76 -2.66 -22.69
C SER A 377 -18.67 -3.19 -23.62
N GLN A 378 -18.18 -4.39 -23.33
CA GLN A 378 -17.60 -5.23 -24.39
C GLN A 378 -18.67 -5.45 -25.46
N GLU A 379 -18.25 -5.59 -26.71
CA GLU A 379 -19.16 -6.00 -27.78
C GLU A 379 -19.80 -7.34 -27.35
N ILE A 380 -21.12 -7.40 -27.21
CA ILE A 380 -21.82 -8.63 -26.83
C ILE A 380 -21.61 -9.64 -27.96
N ARG A 381 -20.61 -10.49 -27.84
CA ARG A 381 -20.41 -11.61 -28.75
C ARG A 381 -21.51 -12.62 -28.46
N LYS A 382 -22.28 -12.98 -29.49
CA LYS A 382 -23.27 -14.06 -29.39
C LYS A 382 -22.51 -15.32 -28.97
N VAL A 383 -22.86 -15.89 -27.81
CA VAL A 383 -22.29 -17.16 -27.36
C VAL A 383 -22.64 -18.20 -28.42
N ASP A 384 -21.63 -18.71 -29.12
CA ASP A 384 -21.82 -19.84 -30.02
C ASP A 384 -21.92 -21.11 -29.17
N ILE A 385 -23.15 -21.53 -28.91
CA ILE A 385 -23.48 -22.76 -28.18
C ILE A 385 -23.02 -24.05 -28.89
N THR A 386 -22.42 -23.95 -30.08
CA THR A 386 -21.81 -25.08 -30.80
C THR A 386 -20.29 -25.13 -30.69
N ALA A 387 -19.66 -24.10 -30.10
CA ALA A 387 -18.22 -24.09 -29.85
C ALA A 387 -17.89 -25.02 -28.66
N THR A 388 -17.12 -26.09 -28.93
CA THR A 388 -16.68 -27.07 -27.92
C THR A 388 -15.51 -26.60 -27.06
N GLU A 389 -15.05 -25.35 -27.21
CA GLU A 389 -14.02 -24.75 -26.37
C GLU A 389 -14.66 -23.69 -25.49
N VAL A 390 -14.65 -23.95 -24.18
CA VAL A 390 -14.98 -22.95 -23.17
C VAL A 390 -13.80 -21.98 -23.11
N ASP A 391 -13.98 -20.79 -23.67
CA ASP A 391 -13.04 -19.69 -23.48
C ASP A 391 -13.04 -19.32 -21.98
N LYS A 392 -11.97 -19.69 -21.27
CA LYS A 392 -11.82 -19.48 -19.83
C LYS A 392 -11.58 -18.02 -19.44
N ASN A 393 -11.59 -17.10 -20.42
CA ASN A 393 -11.23 -15.69 -20.23
C ASN A 393 -12.42 -14.73 -20.25
N VAL A 394 -13.64 -15.17 -19.90
CA VAL A 394 -14.79 -14.24 -19.74
C VAL A 394 -14.85 -13.76 -18.28
N PRO A 395 -14.52 -12.50 -17.96
CA PRO A 395 -14.76 -11.97 -16.63
C PRO A 395 -16.27 -11.78 -16.45
N MET A 396 -16.81 -12.31 -15.36
CA MET A 396 -18.19 -12.07 -14.95
C MET A 396 -18.39 -10.62 -14.48
N GLY A 397 -19.19 -9.87 -15.24
CA GLY A 397 -20.18 -8.89 -14.75
C GLY A 397 -19.70 -7.57 -14.16
N ALA A 398 -20.14 -6.47 -14.79
CA ALA A 398 -20.87 -5.38 -14.11
C ALA A 398 -21.50 -4.45 -15.17
N ASP A 399 -22.83 -4.38 -15.17
CA ASP A 399 -23.60 -3.32 -15.83
C ASP A 399 -23.46 -2.01 -15.03
N ASN A 400 -23.10 -0.91 -15.70
CA ASN A 400 -23.56 0.48 -15.49
C ASN A 400 -22.59 1.48 -16.14
N CYS A 401 -23.15 2.58 -16.69
CA CYS A 401 -22.36 3.69 -17.21
C CYS A 401 -21.52 4.34 -16.10
N MET A 402 -20.25 4.65 -16.36
CA MET A 402 -19.57 5.75 -15.67
C MET A 402 -19.03 6.75 -16.71
N PRO A 403 -19.22 8.07 -16.51
CA PRO A 403 -18.39 9.07 -17.19
C PRO A 403 -16.92 8.85 -16.80
N ILE A 404 -15.99 9.66 -17.33
CA ILE A 404 -14.72 9.87 -16.62
C ILE A 404 -15.11 10.24 -15.20
N SER A 405 -15.01 9.29 -14.27
CA SER A 405 -15.39 9.54 -12.91
C SER A 405 -14.17 10.21 -12.31
N VAL A 406 -14.28 11.52 -12.26
CA VAL A 406 -13.33 12.37 -11.56
C VAL A 406 -13.68 12.23 -10.10
N TRP A 407 -12.77 11.63 -9.34
CA TRP A 407 -12.94 11.50 -7.90
C TRP A 407 -12.06 12.53 -7.23
N GLN A 408 -12.63 13.19 -6.22
CA GLN A 408 -11.83 13.85 -5.22
C GLN A 408 -11.65 12.85 -4.08
N GLN A 409 -10.44 12.34 -3.92
CA GLN A 409 -10.10 11.45 -2.82
C GLN A 409 -9.86 12.32 -1.58
N ARG A 410 -10.71 12.21 -0.56
CA ARG A 410 -10.61 12.95 0.70
C ARG A 410 -10.71 12.01 1.89
#